data_AF-A0A5E4KIH6-F1
#
_entry.id   AF-A0A5E4KIH6-F1
#
_cell.length_a   1.000
_cell.length_b   1.000
_cell.length_c   1.000
_cell.angle_alpha   90.00
_cell.angle_beta   90.00
_cell.angle_gamma   90.00
#
_symmetry.space_group_name_H-M   'P 1'
#
loop_
_entity.id
_entity.type
_entity.pdbx_description
1 polymer ?
#
loop_
_entity_poly.entity_id
_entity_poly.type
_entity_poly.pdbx_seq_one_letter_code
_entity_poly.pdbx_strand_id
1 'polypeptide(L)'
;MDKEFLISYLKKRNYWWQTKNVAPSDRGTQRQDYLDRIQESDRLERIICLSGIRRSGKTTILYQYIDLLLKTKKPEEIVYAKMDDLIGKITSVHDILNTYHELTGIDPSRESTYFLLDEIHVMKEWQLQLKYYIDAHAKCRFIISGLSKTLLYLDPSESLAGRIRFLDVFPLTFREFLEFNNIDLSGMLPQKPDLESFEDIEKAYHGIIAHKQSILHFLGLYFDTGGYPEWFKIRDMEQWHRTIVEDYFALILFRDIVSVFKVKDPILLEKMVRDIAAISTNRFTYKGLSERLDIDRETIKLYLYYLQSSMMVFVADVFASSKKAEKMRAKKLYFWEEGLRRALTLDRDDGKAAENIAAWHLIKKGRESKPFFEPYYWKNKHEVDFVYDDSKKVIPVEIKYREHPTNADLKGLTEFMEMEDLNIGIVVTKDTFRKGEPGGRRVLFIPIWLFLLLI
;
A
#
# COMPACT_ATOMS: atom_id res chain seq x y z
N MET A 1 -7.70 34.63 -4.44
CA MET A 1 -7.60 33.70 -5.57
C MET A 1 -6.92 34.40 -6.74
N ASP A 2 -5.87 33.80 -7.28
CA ASP A 2 -5.18 34.27 -8.50
C ASP A 2 -5.86 33.65 -9.74
N LYS A 3 -6.85 34.37 -10.28
CA LYS A 3 -7.78 33.83 -11.29
C LYS A 3 -7.10 33.55 -12.63
N GLU A 4 -6.25 34.47 -13.10
CA GLU A 4 -5.52 34.31 -14.35
C GLU A 4 -4.57 33.11 -14.30
N PHE A 5 -3.86 32.95 -13.17
CA PHE A 5 -3.04 31.77 -12.93
C PHE A 5 -3.88 30.49 -12.98
N LEU A 6 -5.02 30.44 -12.28
CA LEU A 6 -5.85 29.24 -12.22
C LEU A 6 -6.42 28.86 -13.60
N ILE A 7 -6.82 29.84 -14.41
CA ILE A 7 -7.26 29.61 -15.80
C ILE A 7 -6.13 28.99 -16.63
N SER A 8 -4.93 29.57 -16.56
CA SER A 8 -3.75 29.06 -17.28
C SER A 8 -3.36 27.66 -16.81
N TYR A 9 -3.40 27.45 -15.50
CA TYR A 9 -3.13 26.19 -14.84
C TYR A 9 -4.07 25.08 -15.33
N LEU A 10 -5.38 25.32 -15.30
CA LEU A 10 -6.38 24.33 -15.72
C LEU A 10 -6.18 23.96 -17.19
N LYS A 11 -5.99 24.93 -18.09
CA LYS A 11 -5.70 24.65 -19.51
C LYS A 11 -4.44 23.82 -19.70
N LYS A 12 -3.38 24.11 -18.95
CA LYS A 12 -2.09 23.40 -19.06
C LYS A 12 -2.15 21.98 -18.49
N ARG A 13 -2.76 21.80 -17.32
CA ARG A 13 -2.84 20.49 -16.64
C ARG A 13 -3.86 19.55 -17.26
N ASN A 14 -4.86 20.10 -17.94
CA ASN A 14 -5.90 19.35 -18.64
C ASN A 14 -5.70 19.39 -20.16
N TYR A 15 -4.47 19.10 -20.60
CA TYR A 15 -4.09 19.21 -22.01
C TYR A 15 -4.95 18.32 -22.94
N TRP A 16 -5.59 17.26 -22.42
CA TRP A 16 -6.54 16.45 -23.18
C TRP A 16 -7.78 17.21 -23.65
N TRP A 17 -8.13 18.35 -23.03
CA TRP A 17 -9.18 19.23 -23.56
C TRP A 17 -8.91 19.65 -25.00
N GLN A 18 -7.65 19.67 -25.42
CA GLN A 18 -7.25 19.93 -26.82
C GLN A 18 -6.75 18.67 -27.52
N THR A 19 -5.88 17.89 -26.88
CA THR A 19 -5.20 16.74 -27.53
C THR A 19 -6.07 15.49 -27.62
N LYS A 20 -7.16 15.42 -26.83
CA LYS A 20 -8.05 14.26 -26.67
C LYS A 20 -7.37 12.96 -26.20
N ASN A 21 -6.14 13.05 -25.71
CA ASN A 21 -5.32 11.89 -25.32
C ASN A 21 -4.47 12.23 -24.10
N VAL A 22 -4.25 11.25 -23.22
CA VAL A 22 -3.27 11.34 -22.13
C VAL A 22 -1.89 10.89 -22.62
N ALA A 23 -0.85 11.64 -22.28
CA ALA A 23 0.52 11.34 -22.68
C ALA A 23 0.98 9.98 -22.12
N PRO A 24 1.71 9.15 -22.90
CA PRO A 24 2.25 7.87 -22.41
C PRO A 24 3.11 8.00 -21.14
N SER A 25 3.84 9.11 -20.99
CA SER A 25 4.66 9.41 -19.80
C SER A 25 3.84 9.56 -18.52
N ASP A 26 2.60 10.04 -18.63
CA ASP A 26 1.69 10.24 -17.49
C ASP A 26 0.91 8.97 -17.18
N ARG A 27 0.54 8.20 -18.23
CA ARG A 27 -0.16 6.92 -18.08
C ARG A 27 0.71 5.83 -17.45
N GLY A 28 2.00 5.76 -17.80
CA GLY A 28 2.89 4.70 -17.31
C GLY A 28 2.37 3.29 -17.63
N THR A 29 2.84 2.29 -16.88
CA THR A 29 2.34 0.91 -16.98
C THR A 29 1.03 0.77 -16.22
N GLN A 30 0.03 0.17 -16.88
CA GLN A 30 -1.34 0.08 -16.37
C GLN A 30 -1.43 -0.80 -15.12
N ARG A 31 -2.15 -0.32 -14.09
CA ARG A 31 -2.46 -1.11 -12.89
C ARG A 31 -3.96 -1.44 -12.86
N GLN A 32 -4.35 -2.49 -13.59
CA GLN A 32 -5.76 -2.76 -13.92
C GLN A 32 -6.67 -2.96 -12.71
N ASP A 33 -6.22 -3.67 -11.66
CA ASP A 33 -7.01 -3.89 -10.44
C ASP A 33 -7.57 -2.60 -9.84
N TYR A 34 -6.77 -1.53 -9.82
CA TYR A 34 -7.23 -0.25 -9.29
C TYR A 34 -8.26 0.41 -10.19
N LEU A 35 -8.12 0.32 -11.51
CA LEU A 35 -9.09 0.88 -12.45
C LEU A 35 -10.45 0.18 -12.31
N ASP A 36 -10.45 -1.15 -12.21
CA ASP A 36 -11.67 -1.93 -12.00
C ASP A 36 -12.36 -1.53 -10.68
N ARG A 37 -11.59 -1.42 -9.60
CA ARG A 37 -12.11 -1.01 -8.28
C ARG A 37 -12.62 0.42 -8.24
N ILE A 38 -11.99 1.33 -8.99
CA ILE A 38 -12.48 2.71 -9.16
C ILE A 38 -13.83 2.67 -9.90
N GLN A 39 -13.94 1.95 -11.03
CA GLN A 39 -15.18 1.84 -11.79
C GLN A 39 -16.32 1.20 -11.00
N GLU A 40 -16.03 0.13 -10.24
CA GLU A 40 -17.01 -0.50 -9.33
C GLU A 40 -17.50 0.49 -8.27
N SER A 41 -16.59 1.30 -7.72
CA SER A 41 -16.92 2.28 -6.69
C SER A 41 -17.66 3.50 -7.24
N ASP A 42 -17.40 3.90 -8.48
CA ASP A 42 -18.03 5.07 -9.13
C ASP A 42 -19.54 4.89 -9.30
N ARG A 43 -19.99 3.63 -9.46
CA ARG A 43 -21.40 3.25 -9.49
C ARG A 43 -22.16 3.56 -8.19
N LEU A 44 -21.44 3.74 -7.08
CA LEU A 44 -22.03 4.02 -5.76
C LEU A 44 -22.20 5.52 -5.48
N GLU A 45 -21.86 6.39 -6.44
CA GLU A 45 -22.02 7.84 -6.34
C GLU A 45 -21.27 8.49 -5.15
N ARG A 46 -20.18 7.85 -4.71
CA ARG A 46 -19.34 8.30 -3.59
C ARG A 46 -18.07 8.98 -4.11
N ILE A 47 -17.47 9.81 -3.26
CA ILE A 47 -16.07 10.21 -3.46
C ILE A 47 -15.22 8.95 -3.44
N ILE A 48 -14.37 8.78 -4.45
CA ILE A 48 -13.35 7.72 -4.44
C ILE A 48 -12.04 8.35 -4.02
N CYS A 49 -11.40 7.80 -3.00
CA CYS A 49 -10.11 8.28 -2.52
C CYS A 49 -9.02 7.22 -2.67
N LEU A 50 -8.02 7.50 -3.48
CA LEU A 50 -6.79 6.73 -3.56
C LEU A 50 -5.87 7.12 -2.40
N SER A 51 -5.71 6.22 -1.44
CA SER A 51 -4.88 6.42 -0.25
C SER A 51 -3.69 5.48 -0.31
N GLY A 52 -2.47 5.95 -0.08
CA GLY A 52 -1.30 5.06 -0.13
C GLY A 52 0.02 5.79 0.04
N ILE A 53 1.08 5.04 0.33
CA ILE A 53 2.42 5.60 0.51
C ILE A 53 2.83 6.52 -0.65
N ARG A 54 3.64 7.53 -0.35
CA ARG A 54 4.28 8.39 -1.36
C ARG A 54 4.97 7.51 -2.41
N ARG A 55 4.90 7.92 -3.69
CA ARG A 55 5.45 7.18 -4.84
C ARG A 55 4.84 5.81 -5.15
N SER A 56 3.71 5.40 -4.55
CA SER A 56 3.03 4.16 -4.94
C SER A 56 2.33 4.19 -6.31
N GLY A 57 2.34 5.31 -7.03
CA GLY A 57 1.72 5.43 -8.35
C GLY A 57 0.28 5.97 -8.36
N LYS A 58 -0.20 6.57 -7.26
CA LYS A 58 -1.55 7.18 -7.18
C LYS A 58 -1.83 8.16 -8.33
N THR A 59 -0.95 9.14 -8.55
CA THR A 59 -1.08 10.13 -9.64
C THR A 59 -1.14 9.45 -11.01
N THR A 60 -0.32 8.41 -11.24
CA THR A 60 -0.34 7.62 -12.47
C THR A 60 -1.67 6.88 -12.65
N ILE A 61 -2.23 6.29 -11.59
CA ILE A 61 -3.56 5.67 -11.62
C ILE A 61 -4.65 6.70 -11.96
N LEU A 62 -4.58 7.94 -11.43
CA LEU A 62 -5.51 9.01 -11.80
C LEU A 62 -5.43 9.30 -13.30
N TYR A 63 -4.24 9.42 -13.88
CA TYR A 63 -4.06 9.61 -15.32
C TYR A 63 -4.55 8.43 -16.16
N GLN A 64 -4.33 7.19 -15.69
CA GLN A 64 -4.89 5.99 -16.33
C GLN A 64 -6.42 6.00 -16.32
N TYR A 65 -7.03 6.46 -15.23
CA TYR A 65 -8.49 6.59 -15.15
C TYR A 65 -9.02 7.72 -16.04
N ILE A 66 -8.30 8.84 -16.18
CA ILE A 66 -8.62 9.90 -17.16
C ILE A 66 -8.61 9.33 -18.58
N ASP A 67 -7.58 8.55 -18.94
CA ASP A 67 -7.49 7.89 -20.24
C ASP A 67 -8.66 6.93 -20.49
N LEU A 68 -9.12 6.23 -19.46
CA LEU A 68 -10.29 5.38 -19.52
C LEU A 68 -11.59 6.18 -19.70
N LEU A 69 -11.76 7.29 -18.97
CA LEU A 69 -12.92 8.16 -19.07
C LEU A 69 -13.04 8.80 -20.46
N LEU A 70 -11.92 9.22 -21.07
CA LEU A 70 -11.88 9.81 -22.41
C LEU A 70 -12.46 8.91 -23.51
N LYS A 71 -12.57 7.59 -23.27
CA LYS A 71 -13.21 6.65 -24.21
C LYS A 71 -14.74 6.81 -24.25
N THR A 72 -15.34 7.42 -23.22
CA THR A 72 -16.81 7.48 -23.04
C THR A 72 -17.33 8.88 -22.71
N LYS A 73 -16.45 9.82 -22.33
CA LYS A 73 -16.79 11.19 -21.91
C LYS A 73 -16.14 12.21 -22.83
N LYS A 74 -16.70 13.41 -22.88
CA LYS A 74 -16.06 14.53 -23.57
C LYS A 74 -14.82 14.98 -22.80
N PRO A 75 -13.74 15.41 -23.47
CA PRO A 75 -12.53 15.84 -22.78
C PRO A 75 -12.76 16.91 -21.71
N GLU A 76 -13.61 17.89 -21.99
CA GLU A 76 -13.94 19.00 -21.10
C GLU A 76 -14.70 18.54 -19.86
N GLU A 77 -15.38 17.39 -19.89
CA GLU A 77 -16.07 16.81 -18.73
C GLU A 77 -15.09 16.23 -17.69
N ILE A 78 -13.79 16.15 -18.00
CA ILE A 78 -12.77 15.54 -17.15
C ILE A 78 -11.77 16.61 -16.74
N VAL A 79 -11.70 16.88 -15.43
CA VAL A 79 -10.87 17.93 -14.84
C VAL A 79 -9.91 17.30 -13.85
N TYR A 80 -8.64 17.65 -13.94
CA TYR A 80 -7.57 17.29 -13.04
C TYR A 80 -6.96 18.55 -12.44
N ALA A 81 -6.67 18.49 -11.15
CA ALA A 81 -5.91 19.50 -10.45
C ALA A 81 -5.08 18.84 -9.35
N LYS A 82 -3.82 19.26 -9.24
CA LYS A 82 -2.93 18.83 -8.17
C LYS A 82 -2.85 19.95 -7.13
N MET A 83 -3.30 19.67 -5.91
CA MET A 83 -3.44 20.68 -4.87
C MET A 83 -2.10 21.31 -4.47
N ASP A 84 -1.02 20.54 -4.51
CA ASP A 84 0.36 21.02 -4.29
C ASP A 84 0.71 22.25 -5.15
N ASP A 85 0.29 22.25 -6.41
CA ASP A 85 0.63 23.33 -7.34
C ASP A 85 -0.19 24.61 -7.07
N LEU A 86 -1.27 24.48 -6.29
CA LEU A 86 -2.28 25.52 -6.08
C LEU A 86 -2.18 26.16 -4.68
N ILE A 87 -1.25 25.70 -3.84
CA ILE A 87 -1.01 26.26 -2.50
C ILE A 87 -0.75 27.76 -2.61
N GLY A 88 -1.51 28.56 -1.85
CA GLY A 88 -1.39 30.02 -1.83
C GLY A 88 -1.95 30.73 -3.07
N LYS A 89 -2.39 29.99 -4.09
CA LYS A 89 -3.03 30.53 -5.30
C LYS A 89 -4.55 30.47 -5.25
N ILE A 90 -5.07 29.41 -4.63
CA ILE A 90 -6.50 29.23 -4.34
C ILE A 90 -6.73 29.21 -2.83
N THR A 91 -7.96 29.51 -2.44
CA THR A 91 -8.43 29.43 -1.05
C THR A 91 -9.29 28.19 -0.82
N SER A 92 -9.96 27.69 -1.87
CA SER A 92 -10.90 26.59 -1.79
C SER A 92 -10.92 25.76 -3.08
N VAL A 93 -11.30 24.49 -2.97
CA VAL A 93 -11.67 23.63 -4.11
C VAL A 93 -12.81 24.25 -4.92
N HIS A 94 -13.71 25.03 -4.31
CA HIS A 94 -14.75 25.78 -5.02
C HIS A 94 -14.16 26.73 -6.08
N ASP A 95 -12.97 27.29 -5.84
CA ASP A 95 -12.28 28.17 -6.80
C ASP A 95 -12.01 27.43 -8.12
N ILE A 96 -11.65 26.15 -8.04
CA ILE A 96 -11.40 25.28 -9.20
C ILE A 96 -12.70 25.07 -9.97
N LEU A 97 -13.78 24.70 -9.29
CA LEU A 97 -15.07 24.39 -9.92
C LEU A 97 -15.70 25.63 -10.56
N ASN A 98 -15.64 26.78 -9.88
CA ASN A 98 -16.16 28.05 -10.39
C ASN A 98 -15.36 28.50 -11.62
N THR A 99 -14.02 28.44 -11.55
CA THR A 99 -13.16 28.82 -12.69
C THR A 99 -13.35 27.88 -13.88
N TYR A 100 -13.53 26.58 -13.61
CA TYR A 100 -13.89 25.60 -14.64
C TYR A 100 -15.22 25.94 -15.32
N HIS A 101 -16.25 26.27 -14.53
CA HIS A 101 -17.57 26.62 -15.05
C HIS A 101 -17.50 27.85 -15.96
N GLU A 102 -16.81 28.90 -15.53
CA GLU A 102 -16.63 30.11 -16.33
C GLU A 102 -15.84 29.85 -17.62
N LEU A 103 -14.87 28.93 -17.58
CA LEU A 103 -14.02 28.60 -18.73
C LEU A 103 -14.75 27.79 -19.81
N THR A 104 -15.59 26.85 -19.39
CA THR A 104 -16.18 25.84 -20.28
C THR A 104 -17.67 26.07 -20.53
N GLY A 105 -18.33 26.84 -19.67
CA GLY A 105 -19.79 26.98 -19.62
C GLY A 105 -20.51 25.78 -19.00
N ILE A 106 -19.80 24.71 -18.63
CA ILE A 106 -20.37 23.47 -18.07
C ILE A 106 -20.59 23.69 -16.58
N ASP A 107 -21.82 23.50 -16.09
CA ASP A 107 -22.13 23.62 -14.65
C ASP A 107 -21.87 22.27 -13.94
N PRO A 108 -20.85 22.17 -13.06
CA PRO A 108 -20.54 20.93 -12.32
C PRO A 108 -21.71 20.40 -11.50
N SER A 109 -22.63 21.27 -11.08
CA SER A 109 -23.78 20.89 -10.28
C SER A 109 -24.84 20.15 -11.09
N ARG A 110 -24.94 20.45 -12.39
CA ARG A 110 -26.03 19.97 -13.26
C ARG A 110 -25.58 18.97 -14.32
N GLU A 111 -24.28 18.95 -14.62
CA GLU A 111 -23.69 18.17 -15.69
C GLU A 111 -22.70 17.12 -15.16
N SER A 112 -22.65 15.98 -15.85
CA SER A 112 -21.82 14.84 -15.44
C SER A 112 -20.34 15.14 -15.74
N THR A 113 -19.66 15.64 -14.72
CA THR A 113 -18.24 16.04 -14.78
C THR A 113 -17.42 15.23 -13.77
N TYR A 114 -16.16 14.97 -14.06
CA TYR A 114 -15.24 14.23 -13.20
C TYR A 114 -14.12 15.16 -12.74
N PHE A 115 -13.98 15.33 -11.44
CA PHE A 115 -12.88 16.09 -10.81
C PHE A 115 -11.91 15.13 -10.15
N LEU A 116 -10.73 15.00 -10.76
CA LEU A 116 -9.60 14.25 -10.25
C LEU A 116 -8.65 15.17 -9.47
N LEU A 117 -8.73 15.13 -8.13
CA LEU A 117 -8.00 16.06 -7.26
C LEU A 117 -6.83 15.34 -6.57
N ASP A 118 -5.62 15.58 -7.05
CA ASP A 118 -4.40 14.93 -6.55
C ASP A 118 -3.85 15.66 -5.30
N GLU A 119 -3.40 14.90 -4.32
CA GLU A 119 -2.88 15.37 -3.02
C GLU A 119 -3.85 16.27 -2.24
N ILE A 120 -5.12 15.88 -2.20
CA ILE A 120 -6.22 16.68 -1.62
C ILE A 120 -5.99 17.11 -0.15
N HIS A 121 -5.26 16.30 0.61
CA HIS A 121 -4.95 16.51 2.03
C HIS A 121 -4.14 17.79 2.31
N VAL A 122 -3.58 18.40 1.28
CA VAL A 122 -2.84 19.67 1.35
C VAL A 122 -3.79 20.87 1.52
N MET A 123 -5.02 20.75 1.03
CA MET A 123 -6.05 21.77 1.19
C MET A 123 -6.70 21.67 2.56
N LYS A 124 -6.94 22.82 3.21
CA LYS A 124 -7.70 22.87 4.46
C LYS A 124 -9.18 22.69 4.19
N GLU A 125 -9.89 22.04 5.12
CA GLU A 125 -11.36 21.89 5.12
C GLU A 125 -11.92 21.30 3.81
N TRP A 126 -11.10 20.55 3.07
CA TRP A 126 -11.49 19.99 1.77
C TRP A 126 -12.69 19.04 1.92
N GLN A 127 -12.83 18.36 3.06
CA GLN A 127 -13.95 17.47 3.33
C GLN A 127 -15.29 18.20 3.28
N LEU A 128 -15.38 19.37 3.93
CA LEU A 128 -16.58 20.20 3.97
C LEU A 128 -16.95 20.69 2.57
N GLN A 129 -15.94 21.08 1.79
CA GLN A 129 -16.12 21.62 0.45
C GLN A 129 -16.63 20.56 -0.53
N LEU A 130 -16.14 19.32 -0.46
CA LEU A 130 -16.66 18.24 -1.30
C LEU A 130 -18.04 17.75 -0.83
N LYS A 131 -18.28 17.72 0.50
CA LYS A 131 -19.58 17.36 1.09
C LYS A 131 -20.70 18.24 0.56
N TYR A 132 -20.47 19.55 0.41
CA TYR A 132 -21.42 20.51 -0.15
C TYR A 132 -22.03 20.02 -1.47
N TYR A 133 -21.21 19.54 -2.41
CA TYR A 133 -21.68 19.06 -3.70
C TYR A 133 -22.45 17.74 -3.62
N ILE A 134 -22.02 16.83 -2.75
CA ILE A 134 -22.67 15.52 -2.59
C ILE A 134 -24.04 15.67 -1.95
N ASP A 135 -24.14 16.45 -0.86
CA ASP A 135 -25.40 16.68 -0.15
C ASP A 135 -26.39 17.49 -1.01
N ALA A 136 -25.88 18.30 -1.95
CA ALA A 136 -26.69 18.98 -2.97
C ALA A 136 -27.09 18.09 -4.15
N HIS A 137 -26.72 16.80 -4.15
CA HIS A 137 -26.94 15.87 -5.27
C HIS A 137 -26.40 16.41 -6.61
N ALA A 138 -25.25 17.09 -6.57
CA ALA A 138 -24.56 17.57 -7.76
C ALA A 138 -24.17 16.39 -8.67
N LYS A 139 -24.21 16.60 -9.98
CA LYS A 139 -23.83 15.56 -10.96
C LYS A 139 -22.32 15.38 -11.12
N CYS A 140 -21.49 16.27 -10.57
CA CYS A 140 -20.05 16.09 -10.55
C CYS A 140 -19.62 14.92 -9.66
N ARG A 141 -18.61 14.18 -10.12
CA ARG A 141 -17.95 13.08 -9.41
C ARG A 141 -16.56 13.51 -8.96
N PHE A 142 -16.13 13.05 -7.78
CA PHE A 142 -14.81 13.35 -7.24
C PHE A 142 -13.99 12.08 -7.07
N ILE A 143 -12.82 12.04 -7.71
CA ILE A 143 -11.79 11.04 -7.49
C ILE A 143 -10.59 11.78 -6.93
N ILE A 144 -10.22 11.49 -5.69
CA ILE A 144 -9.17 12.24 -4.98
C ILE A 144 -8.02 11.31 -4.62
N SER A 145 -6.84 11.88 -4.34
CA SER A 145 -5.72 11.12 -3.79
C SER A 145 -5.16 11.74 -2.51
N GLY A 146 -4.52 10.92 -1.68
CA GLY A 146 -3.76 11.38 -0.53
C GLY A 146 -2.82 10.30 0.03
N LEU A 147 -2.04 10.68 1.03
CA LEU A 147 -1.00 9.83 1.62
C LEU A 147 -1.56 8.65 2.42
N SER A 148 -2.57 8.87 3.27
CA SER A 148 -3.20 7.77 4.00
C SER A 148 -4.60 8.12 4.48
N LYS A 149 -5.40 7.09 4.75
CA LYS A 149 -6.71 7.25 5.40
C LYS A 149 -6.58 8.01 6.72
N THR A 150 -5.61 7.66 7.55
CA THR A 150 -5.44 8.28 8.86
C THR A 150 -5.18 9.78 8.72
N LEU A 151 -4.28 10.18 7.82
CA LEU A 151 -4.00 11.59 7.56
C LEU A 151 -5.22 12.33 7.01
N LEU A 152 -6.03 11.68 6.18
CA LEU A 152 -7.26 12.24 5.62
C LEU A 152 -8.39 12.38 6.65
N TYR A 153 -8.30 11.66 7.77
CA TYR A 153 -9.24 11.75 8.90
C TYR A 153 -8.68 12.51 10.11
N LEU A 154 -7.46 13.04 10.04
CA LEU A 154 -6.89 13.84 11.14
C LEU A 154 -7.61 15.17 11.35
N ASP A 155 -8.26 15.70 10.32
CA ASP A 155 -9.07 16.91 10.44
C ASP A 155 -10.46 16.53 10.98
N PRO A 156 -10.80 16.91 12.24
CA PRO A 156 -12.06 16.56 12.86
C PRO A 156 -13.24 17.42 12.35
N SER A 157 -13.01 18.31 11.36
CA SER A 157 -13.96 19.35 10.97
C SER A 157 -15.33 18.81 10.56
N GLU A 158 -15.43 17.63 9.91
CA GLU A 158 -16.67 16.90 9.62
C GLU A 158 -16.34 15.51 9.01
N SER A 159 -17.19 14.51 9.23
CA SER A 159 -16.96 13.17 8.67
C SER A 159 -17.57 13.02 7.27
N LEU A 160 -16.75 12.68 6.28
CA LEU A 160 -17.21 12.14 4.99
C LEU A 160 -17.76 10.70 5.12
N ALA A 161 -18.01 10.20 6.34
CA ALA A 161 -18.56 8.87 6.59
C ALA A 161 -19.79 8.60 5.70
N GLY A 162 -19.77 7.43 5.06
CA GLY A 162 -20.80 7.00 4.12
C GLY A 162 -20.71 7.62 2.72
N ARG A 163 -20.01 8.76 2.55
CA ARG A 163 -19.88 9.49 1.28
C ARG A 163 -18.55 9.25 0.57
N ILE A 164 -17.55 8.71 1.27
CA ILE A 164 -16.23 8.42 0.73
C ILE A 164 -15.94 6.91 0.73
N ARG A 165 -15.29 6.45 -0.33
CA ARG A 165 -14.75 5.10 -0.48
C ARG A 165 -13.24 5.18 -0.64
N PHE A 166 -12.50 4.61 0.29
CA PHE A 166 -11.04 4.56 0.20
C PHE A 166 -10.57 3.29 -0.52
N LEU A 167 -9.64 3.47 -1.44
CA LEU A 167 -8.88 2.41 -2.10
C LEU A 167 -7.42 2.55 -1.69
N ASP A 168 -6.90 1.54 -1.00
CA ASP A 168 -5.50 1.49 -0.59
C ASP A 168 -4.62 1.15 -1.78
N VAL A 169 -3.76 2.09 -2.19
CA VAL A 169 -2.77 1.93 -3.25
C VAL A 169 -1.44 1.52 -2.62
N PHE A 170 -1.14 0.23 -2.72
CA PHE A 170 0.10 -0.36 -2.27
C PHE A 170 1.23 -0.09 -3.27
N PRO A 171 2.49 -0.25 -2.85
CA PRO A 171 3.57 -0.42 -3.81
C PRO A 171 3.29 -1.55 -4.79
N LEU A 172 4.11 -1.66 -5.83
CA LEU A 172 3.99 -2.73 -6.81
C LEU A 172 4.08 -4.07 -6.09
N THR A 173 3.06 -4.90 -6.26
CA THR A 173 3.14 -6.32 -5.90
C THR A 173 4.22 -6.99 -6.74
N PHE A 174 4.68 -8.17 -6.33
CA PHE A 174 5.66 -8.89 -7.14
C PHE A 174 5.13 -9.21 -8.55
N ARG A 175 3.82 -9.48 -8.68
CA ARG A 175 3.16 -9.65 -9.98
C ARG A 175 3.27 -8.39 -10.84
N GLU A 176 2.90 -7.23 -10.30
CA GLU A 176 3.02 -5.95 -11.03
C GLU A 176 4.48 -5.64 -11.37
N PHE A 177 5.43 -5.99 -10.49
CA PHE A 177 6.86 -5.82 -10.75
C PHE A 177 7.34 -6.65 -11.96
N LEU A 178 6.82 -7.88 -12.13
CA LEU A 178 7.07 -8.69 -13.32
C LEU A 178 6.44 -8.07 -14.57
N GLU A 179 5.20 -7.60 -14.49
CA GLU A 179 4.50 -6.94 -15.60
C GLU A 179 5.24 -5.68 -16.07
N PHE A 180 5.78 -4.88 -15.15
CA PHE A 180 6.61 -3.72 -15.47
C PHE A 180 7.97 -4.12 -16.11
N ASN A 181 8.41 -5.36 -15.94
CA ASN A 181 9.56 -5.95 -16.64
C ASN A 181 9.16 -6.69 -17.94
N ASN A 182 7.91 -6.53 -18.40
CA ASN A 182 7.35 -7.23 -19.57
C ASN A 182 7.29 -8.76 -19.42
N ILE A 183 7.16 -9.25 -18.18
CA ILE A 183 6.88 -10.65 -17.88
C ILE A 183 5.39 -10.76 -17.53
N ASP A 184 4.59 -11.11 -18.53
CA ASP A 184 3.15 -11.30 -18.36
C ASP A 184 2.82 -12.75 -17.99
N LEU A 185 2.22 -12.94 -16.82
CA LEU A 185 1.76 -14.23 -16.30
C LEU A 185 0.22 -14.29 -16.16
N SER A 186 -0.50 -13.27 -16.63
CA SER A 186 -1.94 -13.06 -16.39
C SER A 186 -2.85 -14.15 -16.95
N GLY A 187 -2.37 -14.95 -17.93
CA GLY A 187 -3.07 -16.13 -18.44
C GLY A 187 -2.64 -17.48 -17.83
N MET A 188 -1.58 -17.50 -17.02
CA MET A 188 -1.01 -18.72 -16.45
C MET A 188 -1.32 -18.89 -14.96
N LEU A 189 -1.70 -17.79 -14.30
CA LEU A 189 -2.04 -17.77 -12.88
C LEU A 189 -3.56 -17.77 -12.69
N PRO A 190 -4.09 -18.48 -11.68
CA PRO A 190 -5.49 -18.36 -11.30
C PRO A 190 -5.81 -16.91 -10.87
N GLN A 191 -6.99 -16.41 -11.22
CA GLN A 191 -7.40 -15.05 -10.84
C GLN A 191 -7.64 -14.90 -9.33
N LYS A 192 -8.15 -15.94 -8.67
CA LYS A 192 -8.41 -15.97 -7.22
C LYS A 192 -8.06 -17.37 -6.68
N PRO A 193 -6.77 -17.69 -6.50
CA PRO A 193 -6.38 -18.96 -5.90
C PRO A 193 -6.89 -19.05 -4.46
N ASP A 194 -7.42 -20.21 -4.08
CA ASP A 194 -7.62 -20.52 -2.67
C ASP A 194 -6.29 -20.99 -2.07
N LEU A 195 -5.79 -20.26 -1.08
CA LEU A 195 -4.52 -20.55 -0.40
C LEU A 195 -4.54 -21.89 0.35
N GLU A 196 -5.71 -22.50 0.55
CA GLU A 196 -5.86 -23.83 1.15
C GLU A 196 -5.88 -24.97 0.12
N SER A 197 -6.08 -24.63 -1.15
CA SER A 197 -6.21 -25.59 -2.26
C SER A 197 -4.85 -25.90 -2.87
N PHE A 198 -4.24 -27.00 -2.42
CA PHE A 198 -3.00 -27.50 -3.03
C PHE A 198 -3.13 -27.72 -4.54
N GLU A 199 -4.29 -28.17 -5.03
CA GLU A 199 -4.52 -28.40 -6.46
C GLU A 199 -4.46 -27.09 -7.27
N ASP A 200 -5.03 -25.99 -6.74
CA ASP A 200 -4.98 -24.70 -7.43
C ASP A 200 -3.56 -24.13 -7.43
N ILE A 201 -2.84 -24.29 -6.31
CA ILE A 201 -1.45 -23.88 -6.19
C ILE A 201 -0.54 -24.72 -7.09
N GLU A 202 -0.78 -26.04 -7.18
CA GLU A 202 -0.02 -26.96 -8.03
C GLU A 202 -0.25 -26.68 -9.52
N LYS A 203 -1.49 -26.40 -9.93
CA LYS A 203 -1.79 -25.95 -11.29
C LYS A 203 -1.06 -24.65 -11.63
N ALA A 204 -1.06 -23.68 -10.70
CA ALA A 204 -0.33 -22.44 -10.88
C ALA A 204 1.18 -22.68 -10.99
N TYR A 205 1.75 -23.49 -10.08
CA TYR A 205 3.17 -23.87 -10.09
C TYR A 205 3.58 -24.47 -11.43
N HIS A 206 2.87 -25.48 -11.92
CA HIS A 206 3.17 -26.11 -13.21
C HIS A 206 2.94 -25.17 -14.40
N GLY A 207 1.97 -24.26 -14.32
CA GLY A 207 1.69 -23.27 -15.36
C GLY A 207 2.83 -22.28 -15.59
N ILE A 208 3.59 -21.93 -14.55
CA ILE A 208 4.65 -20.90 -14.62
C ILE A 208 6.07 -21.42 -14.41
N ILE A 209 6.25 -22.72 -14.14
CA ILE A 209 7.57 -23.29 -13.82
C ILE A 209 8.60 -23.08 -14.94
N ALA A 210 8.16 -23.04 -16.20
CA ALA A 210 9.01 -22.75 -17.35
C ALA A 210 9.65 -21.35 -17.28
N HIS A 211 9.03 -20.41 -16.56
CA HIS A 211 9.52 -19.05 -16.37
C HIS A 211 10.31 -18.87 -15.06
N LYS A 212 10.51 -19.93 -14.26
CA LYS A 212 11.09 -19.87 -12.91
C LYS A 212 12.40 -19.11 -12.84
N GLN A 213 13.34 -19.33 -13.77
CA GLN A 213 14.64 -18.65 -13.72
C GLN A 213 14.51 -17.12 -13.86
N SER A 214 13.63 -16.66 -14.77
CA SER A 214 13.33 -15.24 -14.94
C SER A 214 12.64 -14.68 -13.70
N ILE A 215 11.66 -15.41 -13.16
CA ILE A 215 10.95 -15.04 -11.93
C ILE A 215 11.94 -14.89 -10.75
N LEU A 216 12.84 -15.84 -10.56
CA LEU A 216 13.84 -15.79 -9.48
C LEU A 216 14.83 -14.63 -9.65
N HIS A 217 15.24 -14.32 -10.88
CA HIS A 217 16.06 -13.13 -11.14
C HIS A 217 15.36 -11.84 -10.71
N PHE A 218 14.10 -11.65 -11.11
CA PHE A 218 13.33 -10.47 -10.72
C PHE A 218 12.92 -10.47 -9.26
N LEU A 219 12.78 -11.63 -8.61
CA LEU A 219 12.57 -11.69 -7.17
C LEU A 219 13.78 -11.12 -6.41
N GLY A 220 15.00 -11.48 -6.81
CA GLY A 220 16.21 -10.90 -6.23
C GLY A 220 16.26 -9.38 -6.42
N LEU A 221 15.96 -8.91 -7.62
CA LEU A 221 15.90 -7.47 -7.88
C LEU A 221 14.81 -6.79 -7.03
N TYR A 222 13.64 -7.41 -6.90
CA TYR A 222 12.53 -6.88 -6.10
C TYR A 222 12.86 -6.81 -4.60
N PHE A 223 13.61 -7.78 -4.07
CA PHE A 223 14.15 -7.70 -2.71
C PHE A 223 15.06 -6.48 -2.54
N ASP A 224 15.92 -6.19 -3.52
CA ASP A 224 16.86 -5.08 -3.46
C ASP A 224 16.23 -3.70 -3.72
N THR A 225 15.26 -3.62 -4.63
CA THR A 225 14.71 -2.34 -5.10
C THR A 225 13.41 -1.94 -4.42
N GLY A 226 12.67 -2.92 -3.88
CA GLY A 226 11.29 -2.73 -3.43
C GLY A 226 10.31 -2.53 -4.60
N GLY A 227 9.09 -2.11 -4.26
CA GLY A 227 7.95 -1.99 -5.17
C GLY A 227 7.67 -0.57 -5.65
N TYR A 228 8.63 0.34 -5.61
CA TYR A 228 8.43 1.68 -6.15
C TYR A 228 8.48 1.69 -7.70
N PRO A 229 7.44 2.21 -8.39
CA PRO A 229 7.41 2.30 -9.85
C PRO A 229 8.55 3.12 -10.49
N GLU A 230 9.14 4.08 -9.77
CA GLU A 230 10.19 4.95 -10.32
C GLU A 230 11.51 4.22 -10.58
N TRP A 231 11.74 3.08 -9.92
CA TRP A 231 12.87 2.19 -10.21
C TRP A 231 13.01 1.92 -11.72
N PHE A 232 11.88 1.70 -12.40
CA PHE A 232 11.84 1.38 -13.82
C PHE A 232 12.33 2.49 -14.75
N LYS A 233 12.42 3.73 -14.26
CA LYS A 233 13.00 4.88 -14.97
C LYS A 233 14.49 5.03 -14.69
N ILE A 234 14.96 4.64 -13.50
CA ILE A 234 16.34 4.83 -13.06
C ILE A 234 17.20 3.62 -13.48
N ARG A 235 16.80 2.40 -13.11
CA ARG A 235 17.49 1.13 -13.43
C ARG A 235 19.00 1.11 -13.13
N ASP A 236 19.41 1.87 -12.12
CA ASP A 236 20.77 1.93 -11.59
C ASP A 236 20.69 1.86 -10.07
N MET A 237 21.36 0.86 -9.46
CA MET A 237 21.20 0.58 -8.04
C MET A 237 21.77 1.67 -7.13
N GLU A 238 22.86 2.30 -7.53
CA GLU A 238 23.52 3.34 -6.72
C GLU A 238 22.68 4.62 -6.73
N GLN A 239 22.24 5.04 -7.91
CA GLN A 239 21.32 6.16 -8.06
C GLN A 239 19.98 5.88 -7.38
N TRP A 240 19.47 4.65 -7.50
CA TRP A 240 18.22 4.26 -6.85
C TRP A 240 18.29 4.35 -5.33
N HIS A 241 19.38 3.86 -4.74
CA HIS A 241 19.62 3.99 -3.31
C HIS A 241 19.63 5.45 -2.86
N ARG A 242 20.36 6.32 -3.59
CA ARG A 242 20.36 7.77 -3.32
C ARG A 242 18.97 8.36 -3.40
N THR A 243 18.20 8.07 -4.45
CA THR A 243 16.82 8.54 -4.61
C THR A 243 15.93 8.10 -3.44
N ILE A 244 16.04 6.86 -2.98
CA ILE A 244 15.24 6.40 -1.83
C ILE A 244 15.61 7.20 -0.56
N VAL A 245 16.88 7.37 -0.25
CA VAL A 245 17.31 7.98 1.01
C VAL A 245 17.18 9.51 0.98
N GLU A 246 17.68 10.15 -0.07
CA GLU A 246 17.77 11.60 -0.18
C GLU A 246 16.43 12.22 -0.59
N ASP A 247 15.67 11.57 -1.48
CA ASP A 247 14.40 12.12 -1.95
C ASP A 247 13.21 11.54 -1.18
N TYR A 248 13.06 10.21 -1.14
CA TYR A 248 11.81 9.62 -0.66
C TYR A 248 11.71 9.64 0.85
N PHE A 249 12.73 9.14 1.53
CA PHE A 249 12.76 9.12 2.99
C PHE A 249 12.67 10.53 3.56
N ALA A 250 13.46 11.48 3.03
CA ALA A 250 13.40 12.87 3.45
C ALA A 250 12.01 13.50 3.23
N LEU A 251 11.37 13.27 2.07
CA LEU A 251 10.02 13.78 1.83
C LEU A 251 9.00 13.16 2.78
N ILE A 252 8.99 11.83 2.95
CA ILE A 252 8.03 11.18 3.85
C ILE A 252 8.24 11.68 5.29
N LEU A 253 9.50 11.74 5.74
CA LEU A 253 9.81 12.14 7.11
C LEU A 253 9.49 13.62 7.38
N PHE A 254 10.05 14.53 6.59
CA PHE A 254 9.98 15.95 6.90
C PHE A 254 8.67 16.60 6.42
N ARG A 255 8.23 16.23 5.21
CA ARG A 255 7.03 16.82 4.62
C ARG A 255 5.77 16.13 5.11
N ASP A 256 5.73 14.80 5.03
CA ASP A 256 4.48 14.06 5.26
C ASP A 256 4.24 13.76 6.76
N ILE A 257 5.30 13.70 7.58
CA ILE A 257 5.20 13.45 9.01
C ILE A 257 5.46 14.73 9.83
N VAL A 258 6.67 15.30 9.76
CA VAL A 258 7.07 16.43 10.62
C VAL A 258 6.16 17.63 10.42
N SER A 259 5.90 18.02 9.17
CA SER A 259 5.03 19.18 8.89
C SER A 259 3.57 18.93 9.30
N VAL A 260 3.04 17.72 9.06
CA VAL A 260 1.62 17.41 9.29
C VAL A 260 1.33 17.26 10.78
N PHE A 261 2.14 16.49 11.49
CA PHE A 261 1.97 16.23 12.92
C PHE A 261 2.66 17.28 13.81
N LYS A 262 3.36 18.26 13.22
CA LYS A 262 4.12 19.31 13.93
C LYS A 262 5.09 18.70 14.94
N VAL A 263 5.88 17.73 14.46
CA VAL A 263 6.85 16.99 15.28
C VAL A 263 7.88 17.95 15.87
N LYS A 264 8.04 17.90 17.21
CA LYS A 264 8.95 18.80 17.94
C LYS A 264 10.43 18.51 17.70
N ASP A 265 10.79 17.24 17.58
CA ASP A 265 12.18 16.81 17.37
C ASP A 265 12.28 15.90 16.13
N PRO A 266 12.49 16.50 14.93
CA PRO A 266 12.66 15.74 13.70
C PRO A 266 13.89 14.85 13.69
N ILE A 267 14.98 15.24 14.38
CA ILE A 267 16.24 14.49 14.42
C ILE A 267 16.03 13.19 15.20
N LEU A 268 15.31 13.27 16.33
CA LEU A 268 14.96 12.11 17.12
C LEU A 268 14.08 11.12 16.34
N LEU A 269 13.10 11.65 15.60
CA LEU A 269 12.26 10.84 14.73
C LEU A 269 13.09 10.14 13.64
N GLU A 270 14.02 10.85 12.99
CA GLU A 270 14.91 10.25 11.99
C GLU A 270 15.75 9.10 12.57
N LYS A 271 16.39 9.34 13.72
CA LYS A 271 17.19 8.33 14.43
C LYS A 271 16.33 7.10 14.75
N MET A 272 15.12 7.33 15.26
CA MET A 272 14.17 6.26 15.56
C MET A 272 13.82 5.44 14.32
N VAL A 273 13.61 6.06 13.15
CA VAL A 273 13.33 5.33 11.90
C VAL A 273 14.50 4.42 11.51
N ARG A 274 15.73 4.92 11.58
CA ARG A 274 16.93 4.12 11.26
C ARG A 274 17.07 2.91 12.19
N ASP A 275 16.80 3.10 13.49
CA ASP A 275 16.88 2.02 14.47
C ASP A 275 15.76 0.98 14.30
N ILE A 276 14.52 1.38 14.03
CA ILE A 276 13.43 0.43 13.79
C ILE A 276 13.61 -0.33 12.47
N ALA A 277 14.26 0.27 11.46
CA ALA A 277 14.60 -0.41 10.21
C ALA A 277 15.53 -1.62 10.46
N ALA A 278 16.53 -1.47 11.33
CA ALA A 278 17.47 -2.54 11.67
C ALA A 278 16.81 -3.73 12.40
N ILE A 279 15.77 -3.46 13.19
CA ILE A 279 15.00 -4.49 13.92
C ILE A 279 13.70 -4.88 13.22
N SER A 280 13.49 -4.46 11.98
CA SER A 280 12.34 -4.92 11.19
C SER A 280 12.31 -6.45 11.14
N THR A 281 11.09 -6.99 11.14
CA THR A 281 10.72 -8.39 11.31
C THR A 281 10.99 -8.99 12.69
N ASN A 282 11.68 -8.28 13.60
CA ASN A 282 11.85 -8.73 14.97
C ASN A 282 10.70 -8.28 15.89
N ARG A 283 10.57 -9.00 17.01
CA ARG A 283 9.70 -8.58 18.11
C ARG A 283 10.32 -7.40 18.87
N PHE A 284 9.49 -6.43 19.22
CA PHE A 284 9.84 -5.33 20.10
C PHE A 284 8.81 -5.15 21.21
N THR A 285 9.22 -4.48 22.29
CA THR A 285 8.29 -3.91 23.27
C THR A 285 8.53 -2.41 23.34
N TYR A 286 7.50 -1.64 23.70
CA TYR A 286 7.67 -0.19 23.89
C TYR A 286 8.73 0.13 24.96
N LYS A 287 8.84 -0.71 26.00
CA LYS A 287 9.88 -0.58 27.03
C LYS A 287 11.28 -0.81 26.43
N GLY A 288 11.47 -1.90 25.68
CA GLY A 288 12.76 -2.22 25.07
C GLY A 288 13.20 -1.19 24.04
N LEU A 289 12.27 -0.63 23.24
CA LEU A 289 12.59 0.49 22.34
C LEU A 289 12.95 1.76 23.11
N SER A 290 12.20 2.08 24.17
CA SER A 290 12.47 3.24 25.02
C SER A 290 13.87 3.18 25.64
N GLU A 291 14.25 2.02 26.20
CA GLU A 291 15.59 1.78 26.77
C GLU A 291 16.69 1.81 25.71
N ARG A 292 16.46 1.21 24.53
CA ARG A 292 17.43 1.19 23.43
C ARG A 292 17.70 2.59 22.87
N LEU A 293 16.66 3.39 22.72
CA LEU A 293 16.73 4.68 22.03
C LEU A 293 17.01 5.86 22.97
N ASP A 294 16.89 5.63 24.28
CA ASP A 294 16.87 6.67 25.32
C ASP A 294 15.76 7.71 25.07
N ILE A 295 14.55 7.21 24.81
CA ILE A 295 13.36 8.02 24.50
C ILE A 295 12.22 7.59 25.42
N ASP A 296 11.42 8.52 25.91
CA ASP A 296 10.27 8.17 26.73
C ASP A 296 9.25 7.31 25.95
N ARG A 297 8.58 6.41 26.69
CA ARG A 297 7.67 5.42 26.10
C ARG A 297 6.48 6.05 25.35
N GLU A 298 6.01 7.22 25.78
CA GLU A 298 4.87 7.89 25.15
C GLU A 298 5.28 8.53 23.82
N THR A 299 6.47 9.12 23.74
CA THR A 299 7.06 9.60 22.49
C THR A 299 7.27 8.46 21.50
N ILE A 300 7.77 7.29 21.94
CA ILE A 300 7.88 6.11 21.05
C ILE A 300 6.53 5.70 20.48
N LYS A 301 5.49 5.60 21.32
CA LYS A 301 4.14 5.26 20.85
C LYS A 301 3.61 6.30 19.86
N LEU A 302 3.81 7.58 20.17
CA LEU A 302 3.36 8.69 19.34
C LEU A 302 4.05 8.70 17.97
N TYR A 303 5.37 8.56 17.94
CA TYR A 303 6.13 8.53 16.70
C TYR A 303 5.85 7.26 15.89
N LEU A 304 5.69 6.09 16.52
CA LEU A 304 5.20 4.89 15.83
C LEU A 304 3.79 5.08 15.26
N TYR A 305 2.91 5.80 15.96
CA TYR A 305 1.59 6.13 15.42
C TYR A 305 1.69 7.03 14.18
N TYR A 306 2.57 8.04 14.19
CA TYR A 306 2.82 8.89 13.02
C TYR A 306 3.38 8.10 11.83
N LEU A 307 4.37 7.24 12.08
CA LEU A 307 4.99 6.41 11.06
C LEU A 307 4.00 5.41 10.44
N GLN A 308 3.15 4.78 11.25
CA GLN A 308 2.05 3.94 10.76
C GLN A 308 1.01 4.73 9.98
N SER A 309 0.65 5.92 10.48
CA SER A 309 -0.28 6.81 9.81
C SER A 309 0.24 7.30 8.46
N SER A 310 1.56 7.43 8.27
CA SER A 310 2.16 7.78 6.97
C SER A 310 2.38 6.59 6.03
N MET A 311 1.99 5.37 6.44
CA MET A 311 2.32 4.12 5.74
C MET A 311 3.84 3.92 5.52
N MET A 312 4.69 4.38 6.43
CA MET A 312 6.12 4.00 6.41
C MET A 312 6.32 2.60 7.00
N VAL A 313 5.67 2.34 8.13
CA VAL A 313 5.74 1.05 8.85
C VAL A 313 4.33 0.51 9.14
N PHE A 314 4.25 -0.78 9.47
CA PHE A 314 3.09 -1.38 10.13
C PHE A 314 3.55 -2.29 11.26
N VAL A 315 2.66 -2.50 12.22
CA VAL A 315 2.93 -3.29 13.41
C VAL A 315 1.98 -4.46 13.44
N ALA A 316 2.50 -5.67 13.60
CA ALA A 316 1.73 -6.88 13.84
C ALA A 316 1.61 -7.13 15.34
N ASP A 317 0.38 -7.27 15.80
CA ASP A 317 0.07 -7.63 17.17
C ASP A 317 0.18 -9.14 17.38
N VAL A 318 0.29 -9.58 18.62
CA VAL A 318 0.26 -11.03 18.89
C VAL A 318 -1.18 -11.53 18.85
N PHE A 319 -1.42 -12.59 18.09
CA PHE A 319 -2.67 -13.33 18.09
C PHE A 319 -2.89 -13.91 19.50
N ALA A 320 -3.89 -13.40 20.21
CA ALA A 320 -4.14 -13.72 21.61
C ALA A 320 -5.63 -13.84 21.88
N SER A 321 -5.98 -14.62 22.92
CA SER A 321 -7.36 -14.86 23.34
C SER A 321 -8.10 -13.62 23.86
N SER A 322 -7.41 -12.50 24.11
CA SER A 322 -8.06 -11.23 24.48
C SER A 322 -7.26 -10.00 24.04
N LYS A 323 -7.98 -8.91 23.73
CA LYS A 323 -7.41 -7.59 23.39
C LYS A 323 -6.52 -7.00 24.51
N LYS A 324 -6.77 -7.37 25.78
CA LYS A 324 -5.91 -6.96 26.91
C LYS A 324 -4.56 -7.67 26.87
N ALA A 325 -4.56 -8.98 26.61
CA ALA A 325 -3.34 -9.76 26.48
C ALA A 325 -2.51 -9.31 25.27
N GLU A 326 -3.18 -9.03 24.14
CA GLU A 326 -2.58 -8.49 22.92
C GLU A 326 -1.78 -7.19 23.17
N LYS A 327 -2.38 -6.22 23.88
CA LYS A 327 -1.74 -4.91 24.15
C LYS A 327 -0.50 -4.98 25.04
N MET A 328 -0.42 -5.98 25.92
CA MET A 328 0.66 -6.10 26.91
C MET A 328 1.89 -6.84 26.39
N ARG A 329 1.74 -7.58 25.28
CA ARG A 329 2.78 -8.44 24.74
C ARG A 329 3.64 -7.69 23.71
N ALA A 330 4.76 -8.32 23.35
CA ALA A 330 5.62 -7.83 22.29
C ALA A 330 4.85 -7.76 20.95
N LYS A 331 5.36 -6.96 20.04
CA LYS A 331 4.80 -6.71 18.71
C LYS A 331 5.88 -6.94 17.66
N LYS A 332 5.53 -7.29 16.42
CA LYS A 332 6.49 -7.31 15.31
C LYS A 332 6.35 -6.04 14.47
N LEU A 333 7.46 -5.50 13.98
CA LEU A 333 7.49 -4.26 13.19
C LEU A 333 7.95 -4.56 11.76
N TYR A 334 7.27 -3.97 10.79
CA TYR A 334 7.51 -4.18 9.37
C TYR A 334 7.48 -2.86 8.60
N PHE A 335 8.07 -2.85 7.42
CA PHE A 335 8.04 -1.73 6.49
C PHE A 335 7.09 -2.03 5.34
N TRP A 336 6.30 -1.04 4.93
CA TRP A 336 5.47 -1.18 3.72
C TRP A 336 6.33 -1.28 2.45
N GLU A 337 7.57 -0.79 2.50
CA GLU A 337 8.52 -0.83 1.39
C GLU A 337 9.87 -1.43 1.80
N GLU A 338 10.20 -2.59 1.24
CA GLU A 338 11.47 -3.29 1.48
C GLU A 338 12.65 -2.49 0.90
N GLY A 339 12.47 -1.82 -0.24
CA GLY A 339 13.52 -0.98 -0.82
C GLY A 339 13.92 0.15 0.12
N LEU A 340 12.94 0.79 0.79
CA LEU A 340 13.20 1.79 1.83
C LEU A 340 13.93 1.18 3.03
N ARG A 341 13.46 0.03 3.53
CA ARG A 341 14.11 -0.67 4.66
C ARG A 341 15.57 -0.98 4.36
N ARG A 342 15.86 -1.61 3.21
CA ARG A 342 17.24 -1.95 2.79
C ARG A 342 18.09 -0.72 2.54
N ALA A 343 17.52 0.36 1.98
CA ALA A 343 18.27 1.59 1.80
C ALA A 343 18.66 2.25 3.14
N LEU A 344 17.87 2.06 4.20
CA LEU A 344 18.20 2.57 5.52
C LEU A 344 19.21 1.69 6.29
N THR A 345 19.21 0.37 6.07
CA THR A 345 20.03 -0.58 6.83
C THR A 345 21.28 -1.06 6.10
N LEU A 346 21.30 -0.99 4.77
CA LEU A 346 22.34 -1.54 3.89
C LEU A 346 22.57 -3.05 4.04
N ASP A 347 21.66 -3.78 4.70
CA ASP A 347 21.74 -5.24 4.79
C ASP A 347 21.28 -5.92 3.50
N ARG A 348 21.71 -7.18 3.35
CA ARG A 348 21.29 -8.08 2.26
C ARG A 348 20.66 -9.35 2.82
N ASP A 349 19.89 -9.21 3.90
CA ASP A 349 19.20 -10.35 4.52
C ASP A 349 17.93 -10.67 3.73
N ASP A 350 18.05 -11.60 2.78
CA ASP A 350 16.93 -12.06 1.96
C ASP A 350 15.87 -12.80 2.79
N GLY A 351 16.22 -13.34 3.96
CA GLY A 351 15.26 -13.92 4.88
C GLY A 351 14.34 -12.87 5.47
N LYS A 352 14.90 -11.75 5.95
CA LYS A 352 14.11 -10.59 6.40
C LYS A 352 13.30 -9.97 5.28
N ALA A 353 13.86 -9.84 4.09
CA ALA A 353 13.13 -9.30 2.94
C ALA A 353 11.94 -10.19 2.57
N ALA A 354 12.13 -11.51 2.52
CA ALA A 354 11.05 -12.44 2.25
C ALA A 354 9.92 -12.33 3.29
N GLU A 355 10.25 -12.24 4.58
CA GLU A 355 9.26 -12.07 5.64
C GLU A 355 8.54 -10.72 5.54
N ASN A 356 9.26 -9.63 5.39
CA ASN A 356 8.69 -8.28 5.32
C ASN A 356 7.76 -8.14 4.11
N ILE A 357 8.17 -8.63 2.94
CA ILE A 357 7.38 -8.58 1.72
C ILE A 357 6.15 -9.49 1.82
N ALA A 358 6.31 -10.72 2.32
CA ALA A 358 5.19 -11.63 2.52
C ALA A 358 4.14 -11.06 3.47
N ALA A 359 4.57 -10.43 4.57
CA ALA A 359 3.68 -9.85 5.56
C ALA A 359 2.76 -8.77 4.97
N TRP A 360 3.29 -7.80 4.21
CA TRP A 360 2.43 -6.76 3.65
C TRP A 360 1.55 -7.26 2.51
N HIS A 361 2.00 -8.23 1.72
CA HIS A 361 1.15 -8.87 0.70
C HIS A 361 -0.02 -9.62 1.36
N LEU A 362 0.20 -10.32 2.48
CA LEU A 362 -0.86 -10.95 3.25
C LEU A 362 -1.86 -9.93 3.80
N ILE A 363 -1.39 -8.74 4.23
CA ILE A 363 -2.28 -7.65 4.64
C ILE A 363 -3.09 -7.12 3.47
N LYS A 364 -2.48 -6.91 2.30
CA LYS A 364 -3.20 -6.51 1.08
C LYS A 364 -4.31 -7.52 0.79
N LYS A 365 -3.98 -8.81 0.76
CA LYS A 365 -4.94 -9.89 0.54
C LYS A 365 -6.06 -9.89 1.56
N GLY A 366 -5.71 -9.79 2.84
CA GLY A 366 -6.67 -9.79 3.93
C GLY A 366 -7.62 -8.60 3.90
N ARG A 367 -7.17 -7.43 3.43
CA ARG A 367 -8.01 -6.24 3.24
C ARG A 367 -9.01 -6.37 2.08
N GLU A 368 -8.80 -7.30 1.15
CA GLU A 368 -9.76 -7.62 0.09
C GLU A 368 -10.96 -8.42 0.64
N SER A 369 -10.73 -9.27 1.66
CA SER A 369 -11.73 -10.16 2.23
C SER A 369 -12.38 -9.64 3.52
N LYS A 370 -11.62 -8.92 4.35
CA LYS A 370 -12.03 -8.42 5.67
C LYS A 370 -11.75 -6.92 5.78
N PRO A 371 -12.79 -6.07 5.89
CA PRO A 371 -12.62 -4.68 6.31
C PRO A 371 -11.88 -4.62 7.65
N PHE A 372 -10.91 -3.71 7.78
CA PHE A 372 -10.06 -3.58 8.97
C PHE A 372 -9.26 -4.85 9.31
N PHE A 373 -8.82 -5.60 8.29
CA PHE A 373 -7.85 -6.67 8.50
C PHE A 373 -6.63 -6.18 9.29
N GLU A 374 -6.37 -6.83 10.42
CA GLU A 374 -5.26 -6.54 11.33
C GLU A 374 -4.15 -7.58 11.12
N PRO A 375 -2.88 -7.17 11.02
CA PRO A 375 -1.77 -8.11 10.96
C PRO A 375 -1.49 -8.72 12.34
N TYR A 376 -1.34 -10.04 12.36
CA TYR A 376 -1.01 -10.78 13.57
C TYR A 376 0.20 -11.67 13.34
N TYR A 377 0.97 -11.89 14.40
CA TYR A 377 1.92 -12.99 14.53
C TYR A 377 1.52 -13.83 15.75
N TRP A 378 2.07 -15.03 15.95
CA TRP A 378 1.75 -15.82 17.14
C TRP A 378 2.98 -16.17 17.96
N LYS A 379 2.83 -16.20 19.29
CA LYS A 379 3.90 -16.57 20.21
C LYS A 379 3.37 -17.35 21.41
N ASN A 380 3.94 -18.54 21.63
CA ASN A 380 3.89 -19.22 22.92
C ASN A 380 5.30 -19.71 23.31
N LYS A 381 5.59 -21.02 23.29
CA LYS A 381 6.97 -21.52 23.45
C LYS A 381 7.79 -21.22 22.19
N HIS A 382 7.22 -21.49 21.02
CA HIS A 382 7.78 -21.10 19.73
C HIS A 382 7.01 -19.90 19.14
N GLU A 383 7.31 -19.52 17.90
CA GLU A 383 6.72 -18.38 17.19
C GLU A 383 6.18 -18.84 15.84
N VAL A 384 5.08 -18.22 15.39
CA VAL A 384 4.68 -18.20 13.99
C VAL A 384 4.79 -16.78 13.47
N ASP A 385 5.42 -16.63 12.30
CA ASP A 385 5.77 -15.32 11.74
C ASP A 385 4.56 -14.45 11.39
N PHE A 386 3.49 -15.04 10.83
CA PHE A 386 2.25 -14.34 10.50
C PHE A 386 1.02 -15.24 10.70
N VAL A 387 -0.10 -14.66 11.12
CA VAL A 387 -1.41 -15.31 11.22
C VAL A 387 -2.38 -14.56 10.31
N TYR A 388 -2.80 -15.22 9.23
CA TYR A 388 -3.82 -14.69 8.33
C TYR A 388 -5.20 -15.04 8.88
N ASP A 389 -5.92 -14.04 9.41
CA ASP A 389 -7.29 -14.17 9.92
C ASP A 389 -8.24 -13.21 9.20
N ASP A 390 -8.99 -13.74 8.22
CA ASP A 390 -10.02 -12.98 7.50
C ASP A 390 -11.44 -13.19 8.03
N SER A 391 -11.57 -13.65 9.28
CA SER A 391 -12.82 -14.02 9.96
C SER A 391 -13.52 -15.27 9.42
N LYS A 392 -13.17 -15.76 8.21
CA LYS A 392 -13.67 -17.04 7.69
C LYS A 392 -12.69 -18.17 7.93
N LYS A 393 -11.39 -17.85 7.86
CA LYS A 393 -10.30 -18.80 8.04
C LYS A 393 -9.15 -18.18 8.83
N VAL A 394 -8.49 -19.04 9.59
CA VAL A 394 -7.25 -18.74 10.30
C VAL A 394 -6.16 -19.64 9.71
N ILE A 395 -5.20 -19.04 9.01
CA ILE A 395 -4.08 -19.76 8.41
C ILE A 395 -2.78 -19.23 9.03
N PRO A 396 -2.00 -20.08 9.71
CA PRO A 396 -0.66 -19.70 10.11
C PRO A 396 0.31 -19.80 8.94
N VAL A 397 1.14 -18.78 8.81
CA VAL A 397 2.13 -18.65 7.76
C VAL A 397 3.51 -18.49 8.41
N GLU A 398 4.35 -19.50 8.22
CA GLU A 398 5.74 -19.51 8.68
C GLU A 398 6.65 -19.13 7.51
N ILE A 399 7.54 -18.14 7.69
CA ILE A 399 8.49 -17.76 6.65
C ILE A 399 9.86 -18.38 6.97
N LYS A 400 10.33 -19.26 6.08
CA LYS A 400 11.63 -19.93 6.18
C LYS A 400 12.31 -19.88 4.83
N TYR A 401 12.99 -18.78 4.55
CA TYR A 401 13.78 -18.57 3.33
C TYR A 401 15.03 -19.48 3.29
N ARG A 402 14.81 -20.78 3.13
CA ARG A 402 15.80 -21.85 2.96
C ARG A 402 15.21 -22.94 2.06
N GLU A 403 16.08 -23.74 1.45
CA GLU A 403 15.68 -24.81 0.54
C GLU A 403 14.89 -25.90 1.25
N HIS A 404 15.40 -26.38 2.39
CA HIS A 404 14.81 -27.52 3.10
C HIS A 404 14.54 -27.16 4.56
N PRO A 405 13.34 -26.62 4.88
CA PRO A 405 12.91 -26.47 6.27
C PRO A 405 12.84 -27.82 6.98
N THR A 406 13.37 -27.87 8.19
CA THR A 406 13.41 -29.06 9.04
C THR A 406 12.21 -29.09 9.99
N ASN A 407 11.90 -30.24 10.59
CA ASN A 407 10.87 -30.33 11.64
C ASN A 407 11.17 -29.41 12.84
N ALA A 408 12.45 -29.07 13.09
CA ALA A 408 12.81 -28.13 14.14
C ALA A 408 12.35 -26.69 13.82
N ASP A 409 12.34 -26.32 12.54
CA ASP A 409 11.87 -25.01 12.07
C ASP A 409 10.35 -24.86 12.17
N LEU A 410 9.62 -25.99 12.21
CA LEU A 410 8.15 -26.03 12.16
C LEU A 410 7.50 -26.13 13.53
N LYS A 411 8.28 -26.13 14.62
CA LYS A 411 7.75 -26.29 15.98
C LYS A 411 6.70 -25.24 16.34
N GLY A 412 6.89 -23.99 15.91
CA GLY A 412 5.90 -22.93 16.13
C GLY A 412 4.62 -23.12 15.36
N LEU A 413 4.73 -23.46 14.07
CA LEU A 413 3.59 -23.78 13.22
C LEU A 413 2.77 -24.93 13.81
N THR A 414 3.42 -26.06 14.12
CA THR A 414 2.75 -27.25 14.69
C THR A 414 2.13 -26.95 16.05
N GLU A 415 2.85 -26.27 16.95
CA GLU A 415 2.33 -25.88 18.28
C GLU A 415 1.09 -24.99 18.16
N PHE A 416 1.10 -24.00 17.28
CA PHE A 416 -0.04 -23.10 17.10
C PHE A 416 -1.24 -23.82 16.49
N MET A 417 -1.02 -24.61 15.44
CA MET A 417 -2.08 -25.42 14.85
C MET A 417 -2.68 -26.36 15.89
N GLU A 418 -1.87 -26.92 16.82
CA GLU A 418 -2.32 -27.80 17.91
C GLU A 418 -3.25 -27.08 18.86
N MET A 419 -2.85 -25.89 19.32
CA MET A 419 -3.62 -25.12 20.29
C MET A 419 -4.93 -24.55 19.73
N GLU A 420 -4.95 -24.16 18.46
CA GLU A 420 -6.13 -23.55 17.82
C GLU A 420 -6.94 -24.53 16.95
N ASP A 421 -6.60 -25.82 16.99
CA ASP A 421 -7.23 -26.89 16.20
C ASP A 421 -7.33 -26.60 14.68
N LEU A 422 -6.23 -26.14 14.09
CA LEU A 422 -6.18 -25.74 12.68
C LEU A 422 -5.79 -26.90 11.77
N ASN A 423 -6.56 -27.12 10.70
CA ASN A 423 -6.33 -28.23 9.77
C ASN A 423 -5.21 -27.97 8.75
N ILE A 424 -4.86 -26.71 8.51
CA ILE A 424 -3.91 -26.32 7.47
C ILE A 424 -2.96 -25.20 7.92
N GLY A 425 -1.69 -25.31 7.52
CA GLY A 425 -0.68 -24.27 7.69
C GLY A 425 0.14 -24.08 6.42
N ILE A 426 0.78 -22.92 6.28
CA ILE A 426 1.64 -22.59 5.14
C ILE A 426 3.06 -22.36 5.64
N VAL A 427 4.03 -22.94 4.95
CA VAL A 427 5.46 -22.64 5.11
C VAL A 427 5.96 -22.03 3.81
N VAL A 428 6.32 -20.77 3.86
CA VAL A 428 6.93 -20.07 2.74
C VAL A 428 8.42 -20.39 2.72
N THR A 429 8.88 -21.05 1.66
CA THR A 429 10.25 -21.55 1.51
C THR A 429 11.06 -20.71 0.53
N LYS A 430 12.37 -20.98 0.43
CA LYS A 430 13.18 -20.36 -0.63
C LYS A 430 12.74 -20.85 -2.02
N ASP A 431 12.64 -22.17 -2.20
CA ASP A 431 12.33 -22.74 -3.52
C ASP A 431 11.66 -24.14 -3.50
N THR A 432 11.16 -24.60 -2.34
CA THR A 432 10.51 -25.91 -2.21
C THR A 432 9.00 -25.80 -2.30
N PHE A 433 8.41 -26.48 -3.29
CA PHE A 433 6.97 -26.72 -3.41
C PHE A 433 6.62 -28.17 -3.07
N ARG A 434 5.84 -28.41 -2.02
CA ARG A 434 5.33 -29.74 -1.65
C ARG A 434 4.20 -29.67 -0.62
N LYS A 435 3.52 -30.79 -0.44
CA LYS A 435 2.67 -31.07 0.74
C LYS A 435 3.46 -31.84 1.80
N GLY A 436 3.13 -31.63 3.07
CA GLY A 436 3.67 -32.40 4.19
C GLY A 436 2.68 -32.46 5.36
N GLU A 437 3.00 -33.31 6.34
CA GLU A 437 2.14 -33.55 7.52
C GLU A 437 2.89 -33.46 8.86
N PRO A 438 3.57 -32.33 9.16
CA PRO A 438 4.25 -32.16 10.44
C PRO A 438 3.22 -32.17 11.59
N GLY A 439 3.44 -33.03 12.59
CA GLY A 439 2.49 -33.21 13.69
C GLY A 439 1.14 -33.80 13.25
N GLY A 440 1.08 -34.49 12.10
CA GLY A 440 -0.15 -35.10 11.58
C GLY A 440 -1.14 -34.11 10.97
N ARG A 441 -0.74 -32.86 10.73
CA ARG A 441 -1.58 -31.81 10.16
C ARG A 441 -1.08 -31.34 8.81
N ARG A 442 -1.99 -30.99 7.90
CA ARG A 442 -1.65 -30.62 6.52
C ARG A 442 -0.85 -29.31 6.50
N VAL A 443 0.33 -29.35 5.90
CA VAL A 443 1.16 -28.16 5.68
C VAL A 443 1.55 -28.05 4.22
N LEU A 444 1.35 -26.86 3.66
CA LEU A 444 1.76 -26.52 2.30
C LEU A 444 3.10 -25.79 2.34
N PHE A 445 4.11 -26.35 1.69
CA PHE A 445 5.38 -25.69 1.47
C PHE A 445 5.31 -24.99 0.12
N ILE A 446 5.43 -23.68 0.09
CA ILE A 446 5.26 -22.86 -1.10
C ILE A 446 6.53 -21.99 -1.26
N PRO A 447 7.21 -22.02 -2.42
CA PRO A 447 8.31 -21.10 -2.70
C PRO A 447 7.85 -19.65 -2.60
N ILE A 448 8.68 -18.75 -2.06
CA ILE A 448 8.32 -17.33 -1.91
C ILE A 448 7.90 -16.70 -3.24
N TRP A 449 8.57 -17.03 -4.35
CA TRP A 449 8.22 -16.48 -5.66
C TRP A 449 6.81 -16.88 -6.10
N LEU A 450 6.39 -18.12 -5.84
CA LEU A 450 5.04 -18.58 -6.15
C LEU A 450 4.05 -17.96 -5.17
N PHE A 451 4.39 -17.95 -3.88
CA PHE A 451 3.54 -17.39 -2.83
C PHE A 451 3.16 -15.94 -3.14
N LEU A 452 4.13 -15.08 -3.44
CA LEU A 452 3.92 -13.66 -3.77
C LEU A 452 3.10 -13.45 -5.06
N LEU A 453 3.11 -14.40 -6.01
CA LEU A 453 2.30 -14.31 -7.23
C LEU A 453 0.83 -14.70 -6.99
N LEU A 454 0.54 -15.44 -5.93
CA LEU A 454 -0.80 -15.93 -5.61
C LEU A 454 -1.58 -15.04 -4.64
N ILE A 455 -0.91 -14.15 -3.90
CA ILE A 455 -1.51 -13.33 -2.83
C ILE A 455 -1.74 -11.86 -3.20
#